data_AF-A0A6N6WRT6-F1
#
_entry.id   AF-A0A6N6WRT6-F1
#
_cell.length_a   1.000
_cell.length_b   1.000
_cell.length_c   1.000
_cell.angle_alpha   90.00
_cell.angle_beta   90.00
_cell.angle_gamma   90.00
#
_symmetry.space_group_name_H-M   'P 1'
#
loop_
_entity.id
_entity.type
_entity.pdbx_description
1 polymer ?
#
loop_
_entity_poly.entity_id
_entity_poly.type
_entity_poly.pdbx_seq_one_letter_code
_entity_poly.pdbx_strand_id
1 'polypeptide(L)'
;PVGIQVARRLLERTGGDVDEAIKLFHIDQINILTAKADVTHQEAENVLLATNYDIAEALRRIDEQRYTLTELILRKNKDAGDALNNIALAIEYEWDLKRKFWFGFADIQLLPPVLQTFMLVYEWHEYVGWEGMECGIFFESDHTHQQLQALGLLEL
;
A
#
# COMPACT_ATOMS: atom_id res chain seq x y z
N PRO A 1 -6.99 15.69 17.20
CA PRO A 1 -7.99 16.75 17.50
C PRO A 1 -9.39 16.15 17.65
N VAL A 2 -10.06 16.38 18.78
CA VAL A 2 -11.43 15.86 19.00
C VAL A 2 -12.43 16.81 18.36
N GLY A 3 -13.32 16.29 17.49
CA GLY A 3 -14.39 17.09 16.91
C GLY A 3 -15.32 17.64 18.00
N ILE A 4 -15.76 18.90 17.87
CA ILE A 4 -16.56 19.62 18.89
C ILE A 4 -17.79 18.82 19.35
N GLN A 5 -18.44 18.10 18.45
CA GLN A 5 -19.61 17.27 18.79
C GLN A 5 -19.26 16.05 19.66
N VAL A 6 -18.09 15.45 19.44
CA VAL A 6 -17.61 14.30 20.22
C VAL A 6 -17.22 14.77 21.63
N ALA A 7 -16.51 15.89 21.72
CA ALA A 7 -16.16 16.50 23.00
C ALA A 7 -17.42 16.84 23.82
N ARG A 8 -18.43 17.45 23.18
CA ARG A 8 -19.70 17.78 23.85
C ARG A 8 -20.42 16.55 24.40
N ARG A 9 -20.51 15.48 23.60
CA ARG A 9 -21.15 14.22 24.02
C ARG A 9 -20.42 13.57 25.19
N LEU A 10 -19.09 13.61 25.20
CA LEU A 10 -18.30 13.05 26.30
C LEU A 10 -18.45 13.85 27.59
N LEU A 11 -18.50 15.18 27.51
CA LEU A 11 -18.76 16.04 28.66
C LEU A 11 -20.19 15.87 29.20
N GLU A 12 -21.19 15.73 28.32
CA GLU A 12 -22.58 15.43 28.72
C GLU A 12 -22.66 14.07 29.46
N ARG A 13 -21.92 13.06 29.01
CA ARG A 13 -21.88 11.71 29.64
C ARG A 13 -21.17 11.70 31.00
N THR A 14 -20.26 12.63 31.25
CA THR A 14 -19.44 12.69 32.47
C THR A 14 -19.92 13.76 33.45
N GLY A 15 -21.06 14.41 33.17
CA GLY A 15 -21.57 15.49 34.03
C GLY A 15 -20.68 16.74 34.02
N GLY A 16 -19.89 16.93 32.97
CA GLY A 16 -18.94 18.04 32.84
C GLY A 16 -17.55 17.78 33.44
N ASP A 17 -17.28 16.57 33.94
CA ASP A 17 -15.94 16.18 34.39
C ASP A 17 -15.01 15.96 33.19
N VAL A 18 -14.07 16.89 33.02
CA VAL A 18 -13.14 16.88 31.88
C VAL A 18 -12.16 15.72 31.97
N ASP A 19 -11.66 15.38 33.16
CA ASP A 19 -10.68 14.32 33.34
C ASP A 19 -11.30 12.95 33.03
N GLU A 20 -12.55 12.75 33.46
CA GLU A 20 -13.29 11.53 33.18
C GLU A 20 -13.70 11.44 31.69
N ALA A 21 -14.04 12.56 31.05
CA ALA A 21 -14.31 12.62 29.62
C ALA A 21 -13.07 12.24 28.78
N ILE A 22 -11.87 12.64 29.21
CA ILE A 22 -10.61 12.26 28.55
C ILE A 22 -10.35 10.75 28.67
N LYS A 23 -10.53 10.17 29.87
CA LYS A 23 -10.37 8.72 30.05
C LYS A 23 -11.33 7.93 29.16
N LEU A 24 -12.60 8.32 29.13
CA LEU A 24 -13.59 7.68 28.25
C LEU A 24 -13.23 7.83 26.77
N PHE A 25 -12.72 8.99 26.36
CA PHE A 25 -12.23 9.17 25.00
C PHE A 25 -11.10 8.19 24.66
N HIS A 26 -10.09 8.05 25.52
CA HIS A 26 -8.98 7.11 25.29
C HIS A 26 -9.47 5.66 25.19
N ILE A 27 -10.36 5.24 26.09
CA ILE A 27 -10.95 3.90 26.06
C ILE A 27 -11.72 3.68 24.74
N ASP A 28 -12.53 4.65 24.33
CA ASP A 28 -13.28 4.58 23.08
C ASP A 28 -12.34 4.47 21.87
N GLN A 29 -11.24 5.23 21.84
CA GLN A 29 -10.24 5.15 20.76
C GLN A 29 -9.53 3.79 20.72
N ILE A 30 -9.14 3.25 21.88
CA ILE A 30 -8.51 1.93 21.95
C ILE A 30 -9.46 0.85 21.44
N ASN A 31 -10.73 0.87 21.86
CA ASN A 31 -11.75 -0.06 21.39
C ASN A 31 -12.00 0.04 19.87
N ILE A 32 -12.00 1.25 19.32
CA ILE A 32 -12.13 1.45 17.87
C ILE A 32 -10.94 0.84 17.14
N LEU A 33 -9.72 1.06 17.65
CA LEU A 33 -8.51 0.57 17.00
C LEU A 33 -8.40 -0.96 17.07
N THR A 34 -8.66 -1.57 18.21
CA THR A 34 -8.64 -3.04 18.38
C THR A 34 -9.76 -3.75 17.61
N ALA A 35 -10.89 -3.07 17.36
CA ALA A 35 -11.94 -3.61 16.49
C ALA A 35 -11.59 -3.51 15.00
N LYS A 36 -10.76 -2.53 14.61
CA LYS A 36 -10.37 -2.29 13.21
C LYS A 36 -9.08 -3.00 12.81
N ALA A 37 -8.20 -3.24 13.76
CA ALA A 37 -6.93 -3.91 13.57
C ALA A 37 -6.81 -5.05 14.59
N ASP A 38 -6.30 -6.20 14.13
CA ASP A 38 -6.01 -7.34 15.00
C ASP A 38 -4.76 -7.05 15.85
N VAL A 39 -4.93 -6.18 16.86
CA VAL A 39 -3.90 -5.71 17.81
C VAL A 39 -4.39 -5.89 19.24
N THR A 40 -3.46 -6.14 20.15
CA THR A 40 -3.77 -6.19 21.57
C THR A 40 -4.10 -4.78 22.11
N HIS A 41 -4.77 -4.73 23.26
CA HIS A 41 -5.10 -3.46 23.92
C HIS A 41 -3.85 -2.63 24.25
N GLN A 42 -2.74 -3.28 24.63
CA GLN A 42 -1.48 -2.61 24.95
C GLN A 42 -0.81 -2.02 23.70
N GLU A 43 -0.82 -2.75 22.59
CA GLU A 43 -0.29 -2.27 21.30
C GLU A 43 -1.11 -1.08 20.79
N ALA A 44 -2.44 -1.16 20.88
CA ALA A 44 -3.34 -0.09 20.49
C ALA A 44 -3.07 1.19 21.30
N GLU A 45 -2.90 1.08 22.62
CA GLU A 45 -2.56 2.22 23.48
C GLU A 45 -1.22 2.85 23.07
N ASN A 46 -0.17 2.04 22.91
CA ASN A 46 1.16 2.52 22.54
C ASN A 46 1.16 3.26 21.19
N VAL A 47 0.47 2.71 20.18
CA VAL A 47 0.39 3.32 18.85
C VAL A 47 -0.43 4.61 18.89
N LEU A 48 -1.58 4.63 19.58
CA LEU A 48 -2.42 5.83 19.71
C LEU A 48 -1.70 6.98 20.41
N LEU A 49 -0.93 6.68 21.46
CA LEU A 49 -0.09 7.68 22.12
C LEU A 49 0.95 8.25 21.14
N ALA A 50 1.60 7.39 20.34
CA ALA A 50 2.60 7.81 19.37
C ALA A 50 2.03 8.58 18.16
N THR A 51 0.70 8.55 17.94
CA THR A 51 0.01 9.25 16.85
C THR A 51 -0.95 10.34 17.33
N ASN A 52 -0.88 10.75 18.59
CA ASN A 52 -1.78 11.75 19.20
C ASN A 52 -3.27 11.40 19.02
N TYR A 53 -3.61 10.11 19.14
CA TYR A 53 -4.95 9.56 18.99
C TYR A 53 -5.58 9.80 17.62
N ASP A 54 -4.77 9.99 16.57
CA ASP A 54 -5.24 9.93 15.19
C ASP A 54 -5.37 8.46 14.75
N ILE A 55 -6.61 8.01 14.57
CA ILE A 55 -6.95 6.63 14.19
C ILE A 55 -6.46 6.28 12.79
N ALA A 56 -6.51 7.22 11.84
CA ALA A 56 -6.10 6.96 10.48
C ALA A 56 -4.58 6.76 10.41
N GLU A 57 -3.84 7.63 11.10
CA GLU A 57 -2.39 7.51 11.22
C GLU A 57 -1.97 6.28 12.04
N ALA A 58 -2.69 5.93 13.11
CA ALA A 58 -2.45 4.73 13.90
C ALA A 58 -2.60 3.45 13.05
N LEU A 59 -3.69 3.36 12.28
CA LEU A 59 -3.90 2.24 11.36
C LEU A 59 -2.79 2.18 10.30
N ARG A 60 -2.39 3.32 9.73
CA ARG A 60 -1.30 3.40 8.74
C ARG A 60 0.01 2.86 9.32
N ARG A 61 0.37 3.24 10.55
CA ARG A 61 1.59 2.73 11.21
C ARG A 61 1.54 1.23 11.50
N ILE A 62 0.39 0.71 11.91
CA ILE A 62 0.22 -0.74 12.12
C ILE A 62 0.40 -1.51 10.81
N ASP A 63 -0.18 -1.00 9.72
CA ASP A 63 -0.04 -1.56 8.38
C ASP A 63 1.44 -1.57 7.94
N GLU A 64 2.15 -0.45 8.10
CA GLU A 64 3.56 -0.29 7.71
C GLU A 64 4.54 -1.16 8.52
N GLN A 65 4.17 -1.56 9.73
CA GLN A 65 4.97 -2.49 10.54
C GLN A 65 4.78 -3.95 10.12
N ARG A 66 3.63 -4.27 9.51
CA ARG A 66 3.22 -5.66 9.22
C ARG A 66 3.44 -6.07 7.77
N TYR A 67 3.44 -5.10 6.86
CA TYR A 67 3.42 -5.34 5.44
C TYR A 67 4.41 -4.44 4.72
N THR A 68 5.04 -5.00 3.68
CA THR A 68 5.76 -4.23 2.68
C THR A 68 4.79 -3.38 1.85
N LEU A 69 5.32 -2.35 1.16
CA LEU A 69 4.50 -1.50 0.29
C LEU A 69 3.73 -2.31 -0.76
N THR A 70 4.37 -3.29 -1.39
CA THR A 70 3.75 -4.20 -2.36
C THR A 70 2.59 -4.99 -1.74
N GLU A 71 2.77 -5.56 -0.55
CA GLU A 71 1.72 -6.29 0.16
C GLU A 71 0.55 -5.38 0.55
N LEU A 72 0.83 -4.13 0.94
CA LEU A 72 -0.22 -3.15 1.21
C LEU A 72 -1.04 -2.82 -0.03
N ILE A 73 -0.38 -2.63 -1.17
CA ILE A 73 -1.05 -2.36 -2.45
C ILE A 73 -1.95 -3.54 -2.81
N LEU A 74 -1.45 -4.78 -2.71
CA LEU A 74 -2.23 -5.98 -3.00
C LEU A 74 -3.43 -6.16 -2.07
N ARG A 75 -3.29 -5.83 -0.78
CA ARG A 75 -4.40 -5.94 0.19
C ARG A 75 -5.48 -4.87 0.00
N LYS A 76 -5.10 -3.66 -0.44
CA LYS A 76 -6.01 -2.52 -0.55
C LYS A 76 -6.76 -2.49 -1.89
N ASN A 77 -6.22 -3.13 -2.92
CA ASN A 77 -6.85 -3.21 -4.24
C ASN A 77 -7.63 -4.51 -4.40
N LYS A 78 -8.89 -4.40 -4.85
CA LYS A 78 -9.76 -5.55 -5.13
C LYS A 78 -9.57 -6.07 -6.56
N ASP A 79 -9.20 -5.18 -7.47
CA ASP A 79 -8.87 -5.51 -8.84
C ASP A 79 -7.36 -5.74 -8.97
N ALA A 80 -7.00 -6.82 -9.66
CA ALA A 80 -5.60 -7.20 -9.81
C ALA A 80 -4.85 -6.26 -10.76
N GLY A 81 -5.49 -5.73 -11.80
CA GLY A 81 -4.88 -4.78 -12.73
C GLY A 81 -4.55 -3.45 -12.04
N ASP A 82 -5.50 -2.93 -11.25
CA ASP A 82 -5.27 -1.73 -10.43
C ASP A 82 -4.13 -1.93 -9.43
N ALA A 83 -3.99 -3.13 -8.85
CA ALA A 83 -2.90 -3.45 -7.95
C ALA A 83 -1.54 -3.45 -8.68
N LEU A 84 -1.45 -4.06 -9.86
CA LEU A 84 -0.22 -4.09 -10.66
C LEU A 84 0.23 -2.69 -11.06
N ASN A 85 -0.70 -1.86 -11.55
CA ASN A 85 -0.41 -0.46 -11.89
C ASN A 85 0.10 0.34 -10.68
N ASN A 86 -0.53 0.17 -9.52
CA ASN A 86 -0.08 0.84 -8.30
C ASN A 86 1.32 0.37 -7.84
N ILE A 87 1.66 -0.90 -8.01
CA ILE A 87 3.02 -1.41 -7.74
C ILE A 87 4.03 -0.77 -8.70
N ALA A 88 3.72 -0.70 -10.01
CA ALA A 88 4.59 -0.07 -10.99
C ALA A 88 4.85 1.41 -10.66
N LEU A 89 3.80 2.18 -10.35
CA LEU A 89 3.90 3.57 -9.94
C LEU A 89 4.73 3.76 -8.66
N ALA A 90 4.59 2.84 -7.69
CA ALA A 90 5.40 2.87 -6.47
C ALA A 90 6.89 2.65 -6.77
N ILE A 91 7.21 1.70 -7.64
CA ILE A 91 8.59 1.43 -8.08
C ILE A 91 9.16 2.66 -8.80
N GLU A 92 8.41 3.25 -9.73
CA GLU A 92 8.82 4.47 -10.44
C GLU A 92 9.16 5.61 -9.49
N TYR A 93 8.31 5.82 -8.49
CA TYR A 93 8.50 6.87 -7.49
C TYR A 93 9.71 6.61 -6.58
N GLU A 94 9.84 5.40 -6.02
CA GLU A 94 10.93 5.08 -5.10
C GLU A 94 12.31 5.10 -5.77
N TRP A 95 12.37 4.76 -7.05
CA TRP A 95 13.62 4.68 -7.83
C TRP A 95 13.86 5.89 -8.74
N ASP A 96 13.02 6.93 -8.62
CA ASP A 96 13.05 8.16 -9.44
C ASP A 96 13.15 7.89 -10.95
N LEU A 97 12.45 6.85 -11.42
CA LEU A 97 12.47 6.47 -12.83
C LEU A 97 11.79 7.56 -13.67
N LYS A 98 12.46 8.00 -14.75
CA LYS A 98 11.93 9.05 -15.62
C LYS A 98 11.24 8.44 -16.83
N ARG A 99 9.93 8.29 -16.73
CA ARG A 99 9.09 7.79 -17.82
C ARG A 99 9.10 8.76 -19.01
N LYS A 100 9.42 8.24 -20.20
CA LYS A 100 9.28 8.95 -21.49
C LYS A 100 8.13 8.36 -22.30
N PHE A 101 8.11 7.04 -22.43
CA PHE A 101 7.04 6.23 -23.01
C PHE A 101 7.00 4.91 -22.23
N TRP A 102 7.33 3.80 -22.89
CA TRP A 102 7.59 2.50 -22.27
C TRP A 102 9.00 2.45 -21.67
N PHE A 103 9.16 1.78 -20.55
CA PHE A 103 10.50 1.48 -20.02
C PHE A 103 11.08 0.27 -20.76
N GLY A 104 12.25 0.45 -21.37
CA GLY A 104 13.05 -0.66 -21.87
C GLY A 104 13.89 -1.28 -20.75
N PHE A 105 14.52 -2.42 -21.03
CA PHE A 105 15.34 -3.11 -20.04
C PHE A 105 16.49 -2.23 -19.50
N ALA A 106 17.09 -1.41 -20.37
CA ALA A 106 18.16 -0.50 -20.01
C ALA A 106 17.73 0.59 -19.02
N ASP A 107 16.47 1.01 -19.05
CA ASP A 107 15.94 2.03 -18.14
C ASP A 107 15.76 1.50 -16.71
N ILE A 108 15.49 0.19 -16.58
CA ILE A 108 15.24 -0.49 -15.30
C ILE A 108 16.40 -1.35 -14.82
N GLN A 109 17.56 -1.29 -15.48
CA GLN A 109 18.71 -2.15 -15.17
C GLN A 109 19.31 -1.97 -13.77
N LEU A 110 19.05 -0.82 -13.14
CA LEU A 110 19.51 -0.52 -11.78
C LEU A 110 18.56 -1.03 -10.70
N LEU A 111 17.36 -1.50 -11.08
CA LEU A 111 16.43 -2.09 -10.14
C LEU A 111 16.96 -3.43 -9.61
N PRO A 112 16.61 -3.83 -8.37
CA PRO A 112 16.82 -5.17 -7.88
C PRO A 112 16.16 -6.19 -8.81
N PRO A 113 16.72 -7.41 -8.97
CA PRO A 113 16.26 -8.37 -9.96
C PRO A 113 14.74 -8.62 -9.96
N VAL A 114 14.13 -8.73 -8.77
CA VAL A 114 12.67 -8.96 -8.65
C VAL A 114 11.86 -7.77 -9.17
N LEU A 115 12.27 -6.54 -8.87
CA LEU A 115 11.58 -5.34 -9.35
C LEU A 115 11.79 -5.14 -10.85
N GLN A 116 12.98 -5.49 -11.34
CA GLN A 116 13.27 -5.49 -12.78
C GLN A 116 12.39 -6.49 -13.53
N THR A 117 12.29 -7.74 -13.05
CA THR A 117 11.40 -8.76 -13.61
C THR A 117 9.96 -8.27 -13.65
N PHE A 118 9.48 -7.73 -12.52
CA PHE A 118 8.13 -7.19 -12.42
C PHE A 118 7.89 -6.07 -13.44
N MET A 119 8.75 -5.05 -13.47
CA MET A 119 8.59 -3.89 -14.36
C MET A 119 8.64 -4.32 -15.82
N LEU A 120 9.56 -5.21 -16.22
CA LEU A 120 9.66 -5.63 -17.61
C LEU A 120 8.41 -6.40 -18.07
N VAL A 121 7.91 -7.32 -17.24
CA VAL A 121 6.70 -8.09 -17.56
C VAL A 121 5.46 -7.20 -17.56
N TYR A 122 5.39 -6.24 -16.63
CA TYR A 122 4.32 -5.24 -16.57
C TYR A 122 4.29 -4.36 -17.83
N GLU A 123 5.43 -3.80 -18.23
CA GLU A 123 5.53 -2.96 -19.45
C GLU A 123 5.18 -3.77 -20.71
N TRP A 124 5.64 -5.02 -20.79
CA TRP A 124 5.26 -5.92 -21.88
C TRP A 124 3.74 -6.18 -21.92
N HIS A 125 3.12 -6.45 -20.78
CA HIS A 125 1.68 -6.68 -20.68
C HIS A 125 0.87 -5.47 -21.13
N GLU A 126 1.24 -4.28 -20.66
CA GLU A 126 0.59 -3.03 -21.05
C GLU A 126 0.82 -2.71 -22.54
N TYR A 127 2.01 -2.97 -23.06
CA TYR A 127 2.33 -2.82 -24.48
C TYR A 127 1.49 -3.76 -25.35
N VAL A 128 1.35 -5.04 -24.96
CA VAL A 128 0.47 -6.01 -25.63
C VAL A 128 -0.98 -5.54 -25.59
N GLY A 129 -1.44 -4.99 -24.46
CA GLY A 129 -2.78 -4.42 -24.33
C GLY A 129 -3.03 -3.24 -25.27
N TRP A 130 -1.98 -2.47 -25.59
CA TRP A 130 -2.06 -1.29 -26.45
C TRP A 130 -1.87 -1.60 -27.94
N GLU A 131 -0.85 -2.39 -28.32
CA GLU A 131 -0.43 -2.64 -29.71
C GLU A 131 -0.84 -4.01 -30.24
N GLY A 132 -1.32 -4.91 -29.37
CA GLY A 132 -1.63 -6.29 -29.73
C GLY A 132 -0.46 -7.25 -29.53
N MET A 133 -0.78 -8.54 -29.42
CA MET A 133 0.17 -9.61 -29.13
C MET A 133 1.21 -9.79 -30.26
N GLU A 134 0.79 -9.58 -31.51
CA GLU A 134 1.62 -9.64 -32.71
C GLU A 134 2.79 -8.64 -32.68
N CYS A 135 2.60 -7.50 -32.01
CA CYS A 135 3.63 -6.51 -31.78
C CYS A 135 4.41 -6.81 -30.50
N GLY A 136 3.73 -7.28 -29.46
CA GLY A 136 4.32 -7.54 -28.15
C GLY A 136 5.41 -8.60 -28.14
N ILE A 137 5.40 -9.56 -29.07
CA ILE A 137 6.50 -10.54 -29.20
C ILE A 137 7.85 -9.89 -29.55
N PHE A 138 7.85 -8.67 -30.08
CA PHE A 138 9.07 -7.92 -30.42
C PHE A 138 9.53 -6.97 -29.29
N PHE A 139 8.68 -6.72 -28.29
CA PHE A 139 9.00 -5.81 -27.19
C PHE A 139 10.02 -6.45 -26.24
N GLU A 140 11.26 -5.97 -26.29
CA GLU A 140 12.37 -6.43 -25.45
C GLU A 140 12.47 -7.98 -25.46
N SER A 141 12.26 -8.61 -26.62
CA SER A 141 11.94 -10.03 -26.76
C SER A 141 12.87 -10.95 -25.98
N ASP A 142 14.18 -10.70 -26.04
CA ASP A 142 15.18 -11.54 -25.36
C ASP A 142 15.06 -11.43 -23.83
N HIS A 143 14.90 -10.21 -23.32
CA HIS A 143 14.78 -9.95 -21.89
C HIS A 143 13.42 -10.41 -21.37
N THR A 144 12.33 -10.07 -22.06
CA THR A 144 10.96 -10.47 -21.70
C THR A 144 10.85 -11.99 -21.68
N HIS A 145 11.39 -12.67 -22.69
CA HIS A 145 11.39 -14.13 -22.74
C HIS A 145 12.10 -14.72 -21.52
N GLN A 146 13.32 -14.27 -21.22
CA GLN A 146 14.08 -14.73 -20.05
C GLN A 146 13.30 -14.56 -18.74
N GLN A 147 12.65 -13.41 -18.55
CA GLN A 147 11.85 -13.15 -17.35
C GLN A 147 10.62 -14.06 -17.25
N LEU A 148 9.89 -14.27 -18.36
CA LEU A 148 8.76 -15.18 -18.41
C LEU A 148 9.18 -16.63 -18.15
N GLN A 149 10.35 -17.06 -18.64
CA GLN A 149 10.91 -18.38 -18.31
C GLN A 149 11.18 -18.52 -16.82
N ALA A 150 11.81 -17.51 -16.21
CA ALA A 150 12.15 -17.50 -14.79
C ALA A 150 10.91 -17.58 -13.89
N LEU A 151 9.78 -17.03 -14.36
CA LEU A 151 8.48 -17.10 -13.69
C LEU A 151 7.71 -18.39 -13.98
N GLY A 152 8.19 -19.25 -14.88
CA GLY A 152 7.51 -20.49 -15.28
C GLY A 152 6.26 -20.27 -16.13
N LEU A 153 6.14 -19.13 -16.82
CA LEU A 153 4.94 -18.71 -17.56
C LEU A 153 4.97 -19.06 -19.05
N LEU A 154 5.80 -20.03 -19.46
CA LEU A 154 6.02 -20.39 -20.86
C LEU A 154 4.98 -21.34 -21.48
N GLU A 155 4.03 -21.86 -20.71
CA GLU A 155 2.92 -22.68 -21.24
C GLU A 155 1.68 -21.84 -21.58
N LEU A 156 1.86 -20.76 -22.35
CA LEU A 156 0.77 -19.97 -22.95
C LEU A 156 0.57 -20.32 -24.43
#